data_AF-A0A2E6I3P0-F1
#
_entry.id   AF-A0A2E6I3P0-F1
#
_cell.length_a   1.000
_cell.length_b   1.000
_cell.length_c   1.000
_cell.angle_alpha   90.00
_cell.angle_beta   90.00
_cell.angle_gamma   90.00
#
_symmetry.space_group_name_H-M   'P 1'
#
loop_
_entity.id
_entity.type
_entity.pdbx_description
1 polymer ?
#
loop_
_entity_poly.entity_id
_entity_poly.type
_entity_poly.pdbx_seq_one_letter_code
_entity_poly.pdbx_strand_id
1 'polypeptide(L)'
;MYASHPWFSRFSYLLLILFSACGSEAPTGIRTSDMQGTWSGTFDGTNLMGRTLSGDVDWTFERDTFQLVFFNAPVDQAERIEGDWKFVDGKVVVTLKSSFPIDTDIGVTDTLFVSILQGEMSVKSNATPTAVLLQKTRLGLGPWESTPWNLARRERNDLQPDPRAVSPVLKRIQRSQRALIHHTHPPV
;
A
#
# COMPACT_ATOMS: atom_id res chain seq x y z
N MET A 1 -12.47 28.69 64.36
CA MET A 1 -12.41 27.22 64.16
C MET A 1 -13.17 26.89 62.89
N TYR A 2 -12.48 26.68 61.77
CA TYR A 2 -13.12 26.27 60.51
C TYR A 2 -13.25 24.74 60.52
N ALA A 3 -14.50 24.26 60.56
CA ALA A 3 -14.81 22.84 60.44
C ALA A 3 -14.49 22.39 59.00
N SER A 4 -13.38 21.69 58.83
CA SER A 4 -13.04 21.01 57.58
C SER A 4 -14.04 19.86 57.36
N HIS A 5 -15.04 20.07 56.50
CA HIS A 5 -15.99 19.03 56.13
C HIS A 5 -15.33 17.98 55.22
N PRO A 6 -15.21 16.70 55.64
CA PRO A 6 -14.51 15.65 54.90
C PRO A 6 -15.25 15.19 53.63
N TRP A 7 -16.43 15.73 53.35
CA TRP A 7 -17.30 15.30 52.25
C TRP A 7 -16.85 15.81 50.88
N PHE A 8 -16.24 17.00 50.82
CA PHE A 8 -15.75 17.57 49.56
C PHE A 8 -14.54 16.82 48.99
N SER A 9 -13.72 16.20 49.85
CA SER A 9 -12.50 15.50 49.43
C SER A 9 -12.80 14.22 48.64
N ARG A 10 -13.89 13.49 48.97
CA ARG A 10 -14.23 12.23 48.30
C ARG A 10 -14.78 12.42 46.88
N PHE A 11 -15.44 13.54 46.60
CA PHE A 11 -15.94 13.85 45.26
C PHE A 11 -14.80 14.19 44.29
N SER A 12 -13.74 14.85 44.76
CA SER A 12 -12.60 15.23 43.92
C SER A 12 -11.84 14.02 43.36
N TYR A 13 -11.69 12.95 44.14
CA TYR A 13 -11.06 11.71 43.66
C TYR A 13 -11.90 10.97 42.60
N LEU A 14 -13.22 10.95 42.77
CA LEU A 14 -14.13 10.29 41.83
C LEU A 14 -14.20 11.05 40.49
N LEU A 15 -14.14 12.39 40.54
CA LEU A 15 -14.05 13.24 39.35
C LEU A 15 -12.74 13.03 38.59
N LEU A 16 -11.60 12.92 39.30
CA LEU A 16 -10.29 12.64 38.68
C LEU A 16 -10.23 11.26 38.01
N ILE A 17 -10.85 10.24 38.60
CA ILE A 17 -10.94 8.90 38.00
C ILE A 17 -11.84 8.92 36.75
N LEU A 18 -12.97 9.63 36.79
CA LEU A 18 -13.87 9.76 35.63
C LEU A 18 -13.23 10.54 34.47
N PHE A 19 -12.39 11.54 34.73
CA PHE A 19 -11.64 12.24 33.69
C PHE A 19 -10.52 11.36 33.08
N SER A 20 -9.89 10.48 33.86
CA SER A 20 -8.87 9.56 33.36
C SER A 20 -9.41 8.42 32.48
N ALA A 21 -10.73 8.16 32.53
CA ALA A 21 -11.39 7.15 31.70
C ALA A 21 -11.81 7.68 30.31
N CYS A 22 -11.62 8.97 30.04
CA CYS A 22 -11.90 9.59 28.74
C CYS A 22 -10.69 9.46 27.80
N GLY A 23 -10.17 8.25 27.68
CA GLY A 23 -9.25 7.82 26.63
C GLY A 23 -9.90 6.66 25.89
N SER A 24 -11.13 6.87 25.39
CA SER A 24 -11.90 5.81 24.75
C SER A 24 -11.34 5.54 23.35
N GLU A 25 -10.27 4.76 23.26
CA GLU A 25 -10.08 3.92 22.07
C GLU A 25 -11.38 3.12 21.89
N ALA A 26 -11.97 3.17 20.70
CA ALA A 26 -13.17 2.40 20.41
C ALA A 26 -12.89 0.92 20.76
N PRO A 27 -13.84 0.19 21.39
CA PRO A 27 -13.64 -1.18 21.85
C PRO A 27 -13.67 -2.19 20.69
N THR A 28 -13.02 -1.87 19.57
CA THR A 28 -12.84 -2.80 18.45
C THR A 28 -11.64 -3.71 18.67
N GLY A 29 -10.73 -3.37 19.59
CA GLY A 29 -9.48 -4.10 19.80
C GLY A 29 -8.46 -3.93 18.66
N ILE A 30 -8.75 -3.06 17.68
CA ILE A 30 -7.87 -2.76 16.55
C ILE A 30 -7.22 -1.41 16.78
N ARG A 31 -5.90 -1.36 16.63
CA ARG A 31 -5.10 -0.14 16.72
C ARG A 31 -4.61 0.28 15.33
N THR A 32 -4.23 1.54 15.20
CA THR A 32 -3.60 2.07 13.98
C THR A 32 -2.37 1.26 13.58
N SER A 33 -1.58 0.76 14.54
CA SER A 33 -0.42 -0.09 14.29
C SER A 33 -0.77 -1.44 13.64
N ASP A 34 -1.96 -1.96 13.92
CA ASP A 34 -2.38 -3.27 13.41
C ASP A 34 -2.65 -3.17 11.91
N MET A 35 -3.26 -2.05 11.48
CA MET A 35 -3.55 -1.72 10.09
C MET A 35 -2.30 -1.53 9.23
N GLN A 36 -1.21 -1.02 9.80
CA GLN A 36 -0.01 -0.70 9.03
C GLN A 36 0.63 -1.92 8.36
N GLY A 37 1.15 -1.69 7.15
CA GLY A 37 1.76 -2.71 6.29
C GLY A 37 0.96 -2.97 5.03
N THR A 38 1.38 -3.99 4.29
CA THR A 38 0.74 -4.42 3.04
C THR A 38 -0.16 -5.63 3.29
N TRP A 39 -1.31 -5.60 2.66
CA TRP A 39 -2.34 -6.63 2.72
C TRP A 39 -2.74 -7.03 1.31
N SER A 40 -2.58 -8.30 0.98
CA SER A 40 -2.87 -8.83 -0.36
C SER A 40 -4.19 -9.57 -0.37
N GLY A 41 -4.94 -9.48 -1.45
CA GLY A 41 -6.13 -10.29 -1.67
C GLY A 41 -6.73 -10.05 -3.05
N THR A 42 -8.00 -10.40 -3.21
CA THR A 42 -8.70 -10.27 -4.48
C THR A 42 -10.00 -9.51 -4.27
N PHE A 43 -10.22 -8.45 -5.04
CA PHE A 43 -11.51 -7.79 -5.11
C PHE A 43 -12.39 -8.48 -6.16
N ASP A 44 -13.64 -8.72 -5.80
CA ASP A 44 -14.66 -9.28 -6.70
C ASP A 44 -15.87 -8.35 -6.73
N GLY A 45 -15.81 -7.33 -7.61
CA GLY A 45 -16.86 -6.34 -7.76
C GLY A 45 -17.07 -5.47 -6.50
N THR A 46 -16.01 -5.20 -5.74
CA THR A 46 -16.09 -4.44 -4.49
C THR A 46 -16.29 -2.96 -4.78
N ASN A 47 -17.32 -2.35 -4.19
CA ASN A 47 -17.53 -0.91 -4.33
C ASN A 47 -16.76 -0.13 -3.26
N LEU A 48 -15.78 0.64 -3.72
CA LEU A 48 -14.91 1.45 -2.89
C LEU A 48 -14.63 2.78 -3.59
N MET A 49 -14.80 3.88 -2.86
CA MET A 49 -14.62 5.26 -3.32
C MET A 49 -15.41 5.56 -4.60
N GLY A 50 -16.66 5.08 -4.65
CA GLY A 50 -17.56 5.28 -5.78
C GLY A 50 -17.24 4.43 -7.02
N ARG A 51 -16.31 3.46 -6.91
CA ARG A 51 -15.87 2.62 -8.02
C ARG A 51 -16.05 1.15 -7.69
N THR A 52 -16.47 0.39 -8.69
CA THR A 52 -16.47 -1.08 -8.62
C THR A 52 -15.09 -1.57 -9.00
N LEU A 53 -14.37 -2.16 -8.04
CA LEU A 53 -13.01 -2.65 -8.21
C LEU A 53 -12.99 -4.18 -8.25
N SER A 54 -12.14 -4.74 -9.10
CA SER A 54 -11.89 -6.18 -9.20
C SER A 54 -10.43 -6.51 -9.49
N GLY A 55 -10.07 -7.76 -9.20
CA GLY A 55 -8.74 -8.31 -9.44
C GLY A 55 -7.87 -8.40 -8.19
N ASP A 56 -6.71 -9.02 -8.37
CA ASP A 56 -5.70 -9.17 -7.31
C ASP A 56 -5.08 -7.82 -6.97
N VAL A 57 -5.01 -7.53 -5.67
CA VAL A 57 -4.67 -6.22 -5.16
C VAL A 57 -3.77 -6.30 -3.94
N ASP A 58 -2.77 -5.43 -3.91
CA ASP A 58 -2.00 -5.11 -2.71
C ASP A 58 -2.48 -3.78 -2.14
N TRP A 59 -2.94 -3.82 -0.89
CA TRP A 59 -3.35 -2.66 -0.13
C TRP A 59 -2.32 -2.33 0.94
N THR A 60 -1.59 -1.24 0.75
CA THR A 60 -0.59 -0.76 1.69
C THR A 60 -1.13 0.41 2.51
N PHE A 61 -0.99 0.33 3.83
CA PHE A 61 -1.27 1.42 4.76
C PHE A 61 0.03 1.86 5.44
N GLU A 62 0.41 3.13 5.23
CA GLU A 62 1.61 3.72 5.83
C GLU A 62 1.28 5.06 6.46
N ARG A 63 1.48 5.17 7.78
CA ARG A 63 1.21 6.36 8.59
C ARG A 63 -0.20 6.91 8.38
N ASP A 64 -0.35 7.89 7.51
CA ASP A 64 -1.57 8.62 7.15
C ASP A 64 -1.97 8.43 5.68
N THR A 65 -1.24 7.62 4.91
CA THR A 65 -1.47 7.35 3.49
C THR A 65 -1.77 5.89 3.21
N PHE A 66 -2.58 5.63 2.19
CA PHE A 66 -2.81 4.29 1.68
C PHE A 66 -2.58 4.23 0.17
N GLN A 67 -2.29 3.03 -0.31
CA GLN A 67 -2.15 2.74 -1.73
C GLN A 67 -2.76 1.36 -2.04
N LEU A 68 -3.55 1.29 -3.09
CA LEU A 68 -3.98 0.05 -3.74
C LEU A 68 -3.20 -0.10 -5.04
N VAL A 69 -2.65 -1.28 -5.27
CA VAL A 69 -2.01 -1.63 -6.55
C VAL A 69 -2.61 -2.92 -7.08
N PHE A 70 -3.12 -2.88 -8.30
CA PHE A 70 -3.67 -4.04 -8.99
C PHE A 70 -2.63 -4.64 -9.91
N PHE A 71 -2.42 -5.96 -9.82
CA PHE A 71 -1.40 -6.65 -10.63
C PHE A 71 -1.81 -6.81 -12.10
N ASN A 72 -3.11 -7.01 -12.33
CA ASN A 72 -3.72 -7.15 -13.65
C ASN A 72 -5.04 -6.40 -13.66
N ALA A 73 -4.96 -5.07 -13.59
CA ALA A 73 -6.16 -4.23 -13.60
C ALA A 73 -6.96 -4.44 -14.89
N PRO A 74 -8.30 -4.56 -14.81
CA PRO A 74 -9.15 -4.47 -15.99
C PRO A 74 -8.91 -3.15 -16.76
N VAL A 75 -9.16 -3.16 -18.08
CA VAL A 75 -8.85 -2.03 -18.99
C VAL A 75 -9.52 -0.72 -18.55
N ASP A 76 -10.66 -0.78 -17.88
CA ASP A 76 -11.44 0.38 -17.43
C ASP A 76 -11.26 0.70 -15.93
N GLN A 77 -10.23 0.13 -15.29
CA GLN A 77 -9.94 0.32 -13.88
C GLN A 77 -8.58 1.02 -13.68
N ALA A 78 -8.45 1.74 -12.57
CA ALA A 78 -7.14 2.24 -12.15
C ALA A 78 -6.22 1.07 -11.76
N GLU A 79 -5.00 1.09 -12.28
CA GLU A 79 -3.90 0.21 -11.86
C GLU A 79 -3.43 0.54 -10.45
N ARG A 80 -3.49 1.82 -10.09
CA ARG A 80 -3.05 2.33 -8.80
C ARG A 80 -4.02 3.36 -8.25
N ILE A 81 -4.34 3.25 -6.97
CA ILE A 81 -5.17 4.21 -6.26
C ILE A 81 -4.44 4.63 -4.99
N GLU A 82 -4.34 5.93 -4.73
CA GLU A 82 -3.63 6.50 -3.59
C GLU A 82 -4.50 7.49 -2.84
N GLY A 83 -4.32 7.58 -1.53
CA GLY A 83 -5.11 8.47 -0.71
C GLY A 83 -4.62 8.59 0.72
N ASP A 84 -5.40 9.31 1.52
CA ASP A 84 -5.20 9.41 2.96
C ASP A 84 -6.07 8.41 3.69
N TRP A 85 -5.64 7.96 4.86
CA TRP A 85 -6.50 7.18 5.76
C TRP A 85 -6.35 7.60 7.21
N LYS A 86 -7.41 7.35 7.98
CA LYS A 86 -7.42 7.50 9.44
C LYS A 86 -8.26 6.41 10.09
N PHE A 87 -7.83 5.97 11.28
CA PHE A 87 -8.66 5.13 12.13
C PHE A 87 -9.38 5.99 13.15
N VAL A 88 -10.72 6.04 13.09
CA VAL A 88 -11.56 6.87 13.96
C VAL A 88 -12.76 6.04 14.39
N ASP A 89 -13.02 5.97 15.69
CA ASP A 89 -14.18 5.29 16.27
C ASP A 89 -14.39 3.85 15.78
N GLY A 90 -13.30 3.09 15.64
CA GLY A 90 -13.37 1.70 15.22
C GLY A 90 -13.54 1.50 13.71
N LYS A 91 -13.46 2.57 12.93
CA LYS A 91 -13.64 2.57 11.48
C LYS A 91 -12.40 3.11 10.80
N VAL A 92 -12.14 2.63 9.59
CA VAL A 92 -11.11 3.19 8.71
C VAL A 92 -11.80 4.13 7.74
N VAL A 93 -11.42 5.40 7.76
CA VAL A 93 -11.85 6.39 6.78
C VAL A 93 -10.74 6.53 5.76
N VAL A 94 -11.05 6.34 4.48
CA VAL A 94 -10.12 6.50 3.36
C VAL A 94 -10.60 7.65 2.47
N THR A 95 -9.68 8.51 2.04
CA THR A 95 -9.98 9.62 1.14
C THR A 95 -9.07 9.53 -0.07
N LEU A 96 -9.68 9.39 -1.24
CA LEU A 96 -9.00 9.29 -2.53
C LEU A 96 -8.23 10.59 -2.85
N LYS A 97 -6.93 10.49 -3.17
CA LYS A 97 -6.12 11.62 -3.66
C LYS A 97 -5.78 11.51 -5.13
N SER A 98 -5.54 10.30 -5.62
CA SER A 98 -5.20 10.09 -7.02
C SER A 98 -5.51 8.67 -7.44
N SER A 99 -5.68 8.50 -8.75
CA SER A 99 -5.81 7.21 -9.39
C SER A 99 -5.06 7.25 -10.72
N PHE A 100 -4.41 6.16 -11.07
CA PHE A 100 -3.70 6.05 -12.34
C PHE A 100 -4.19 4.81 -13.08
N PRO A 101 -4.51 4.89 -14.39
CA PRO A 101 -4.41 6.08 -15.26
C PRO A 101 -5.64 7.01 -15.23
N ILE A 102 -6.52 6.88 -14.23
CA ILE A 102 -7.81 7.60 -14.18
C ILE A 102 -7.73 8.88 -13.35
N ASP A 103 -7.75 10.05 -13.99
CA ASP A 103 -7.62 11.36 -13.32
C ASP A 103 -8.94 11.94 -12.74
N THR A 104 -9.96 11.11 -12.48
CA THR A 104 -11.26 11.53 -11.91
C THR A 104 -11.41 11.15 -10.43
N ASP A 105 -12.45 11.68 -9.78
CA ASP A 105 -12.94 11.29 -8.43
C ASP A 105 -12.01 11.59 -7.24
N ILE A 106 -11.07 12.52 -7.41
CA ILE A 106 -10.22 13.00 -6.30
C ILE A 106 -11.09 13.62 -5.20
N GLY A 107 -10.83 13.24 -3.94
CA GLY A 107 -11.53 13.72 -2.75
C GLY A 107 -12.68 12.85 -2.27
N VAL A 108 -13.06 11.81 -3.03
CA VAL A 108 -14.09 10.86 -2.58
C VAL A 108 -13.64 10.16 -1.30
N THR A 109 -14.52 10.10 -0.31
CA THR A 109 -14.23 9.54 1.00
C THR A 109 -15.16 8.38 1.32
N ASP A 110 -14.59 7.27 1.74
CA ASP A 110 -15.30 6.06 2.13
C ASP A 110 -15.00 5.70 3.59
N THR A 111 -15.98 5.08 4.24
CA THR A 111 -15.83 4.54 5.59
C THR A 111 -15.92 3.02 5.55
N LEU A 112 -14.92 2.38 6.12
CA LEU A 112 -14.72 0.94 6.11
C LEU A 112 -14.79 0.39 7.52
N PHE A 113 -15.47 -0.75 7.64
CA PHE A 113 -15.44 -1.59 8.82
C PHE A 113 -14.34 -2.63 8.61
N VAL A 114 -13.42 -2.69 9.57
CA VAL A 114 -12.28 -3.59 9.49
C VAL A 114 -12.27 -4.51 10.70
N SER A 115 -12.00 -5.79 10.46
CA SER A 115 -11.69 -6.79 11.47
C SER A 115 -10.33 -7.38 11.17
N ILE A 116 -9.41 -7.41 12.13
CA ILE A 116 -8.08 -8.03 11.96
C ILE A 116 -7.95 -9.18 12.94
N LEU A 117 -7.69 -10.38 12.43
CA LEU A 117 -7.43 -11.56 13.23
C LEU A 117 -6.31 -12.40 12.61
N GLN A 118 -5.28 -12.73 13.40
CA GLN A 118 -4.19 -13.64 13.01
C GLN A 118 -3.46 -13.29 11.69
N GLY A 119 -3.44 -12.01 11.30
CA GLY A 119 -2.83 -11.57 10.05
C GLY A 119 -3.75 -11.66 8.84
N GLU A 120 -5.04 -11.88 9.04
CA GLU A 120 -6.09 -11.66 8.04
C GLU A 120 -6.88 -10.41 8.42
N MET A 121 -7.23 -9.62 7.41
CA MET A 121 -8.06 -8.44 7.50
C MET A 121 -9.33 -8.66 6.70
N SER A 122 -10.47 -8.53 7.35
CA SER A 122 -11.76 -8.43 6.69
C SER A 122 -12.14 -6.97 6.56
N VAL A 123 -12.37 -6.49 5.33
CA VAL A 123 -12.77 -5.11 5.03
C VAL A 123 -14.18 -5.11 4.46
N LYS A 124 -15.07 -4.30 5.04
CA LYS A 124 -16.42 -4.09 4.52
C LYS A 124 -16.69 -2.61 4.34
N SER A 125 -17.00 -2.19 3.12
CA SER A 125 -17.52 -0.84 2.86
C SER A 125 -19.04 -0.80 3.09
N ASN A 126 -19.59 0.39 3.32
CA ASN A 126 -21.05 0.55 3.38
C ASN A 126 -21.74 0.21 2.04
N ALA A 127 -21.03 0.40 0.93
CA ALA A 127 -21.56 0.19 -0.41
C ALA A 127 -21.51 -1.27 -0.87
N THR A 128 -20.76 -2.15 -0.18
CA THR A 128 -20.58 -3.55 -0.58
C THR A 128 -21.21 -4.49 0.45
N PRO A 129 -22.10 -5.42 0.05
CA PRO A 129 -22.74 -6.34 0.98
C PRO A 129 -21.77 -7.37 1.57
N THR A 130 -20.79 -7.79 0.76
CA THR A 130 -19.74 -8.76 1.10
C THR A 130 -18.50 -8.08 1.65
N ALA A 131 -17.87 -8.72 2.63
CA ALA A 131 -16.56 -8.29 3.11
C ALA A 131 -15.48 -8.90 2.23
N VAL A 132 -14.45 -8.11 1.93
CA VAL A 132 -13.23 -8.56 1.28
C VAL A 132 -12.31 -9.13 2.35
N LEU A 133 -11.64 -10.24 2.04
CA LEU A 133 -10.59 -10.80 2.88
C LEU A 133 -9.23 -10.49 2.27
N LEU A 134 -8.33 -9.95 3.10
CA LEU A 134 -6.97 -9.58 2.75
C LEU A 134 -6.01 -10.25 3.75
N GLN A 135 -4.88 -10.73 3.28
CA GLN A 135 -3.88 -11.39 4.11
C GLN A 135 -2.65 -10.49 4.26
N LYS A 136 -2.12 -10.39 5.48
CA LYS A 136 -0.96 -9.56 5.78
C LYS A 136 0.26 -10.12 5.08
N THR A 137 0.83 -9.34 4.19
CA THR A 137 1.98 -9.72 3.39
C THR A 137 3.23 -9.63 4.26
N ARG A 138 3.67 -10.79 4.80
CA ARG A 138 4.89 -10.89 5.61
C ARG A 138 6.10 -11.02 4.69
N LEU A 139 6.53 -9.91 4.10
CA LEU A 139 7.77 -9.90 3.33
C LEU A 139 8.96 -9.83 4.29
N GLY A 140 9.72 -10.92 4.40
CA GLY A 140 11.14 -10.79 4.70
C GLY A 140 11.77 -10.03 3.52
N LEU A 141 12.42 -8.89 3.80
CA LEU A 141 12.97 -7.87 2.88
C LEU A 141 12.08 -6.62 2.77
N GLY A 142 12.68 -5.46 3.06
CA GLY A 142 12.00 -4.21 3.42
C GLY A 142 11.11 -3.56 2.35
N PRO A 143 10.30 -2.55 2.75
CA PRO A 143 9.07 -2.14 2.04
C PRO A 143 9.26 -1.55 0.64
N TRP A 144 10.48 -1.15 0.27
CA TRP A 144 10.75 -0.55 -1.04
C TRP A 144 11.40 -1.53 -2.03
N GLU A 145 12.09 -2.58 -1.57
CA GLU A 145 12.82 -3.52 -2.45
C GLU A 145 11.94 -4.65 -3.00
N SER A 146 10.86 -4.98 -2.30
CA SER A 146 9.97 -6.11 -2.59
C SER A 146 8.79 -5.78 -3.49
N THR A 147 8.66 -4.53 -3.93
CA THR A 147 7.60 -4.14 -4.87
C THR A 147 7.87 -4.75 -6.26
N PRO A 148 6.85 -5.29 -6.96
CA PRO A 148 7.02 -6.00 -8.22
C PRO A 148 7.77 -5.19 -9.30
N TRP A 149 7.58 -3.87 -9.36
CA TRP A 149 8.30 -3.00 -10.29
C TRP A 149 9.77 -2.79 -9.93
N ASN A 150 10.14 -2.92 -8.65
CA ASN A 150 11.53 -2.86 -8.21
C ASN A 150 12.25 -4.21 -8.44
N LEU A 151 11.53 -5.34 -8.32
CA LEU A 151 12.00 -6.65 -8.77
C LEU A 151 12.18 -6.70 -10.29
N ALA A 152 11.18 -6.25 -11.05
CA ALA A 152 11.25 -6.17 -12.51
C ALA A 152 12.33 -5.19 -13.01
N ARG A 153 12.61 -4.10 -12.27
CA ARG A 153 13.73 -3.20 -12.55
C ARG A 153 15.07 -3.88 -12.26
N ARG A 154 15.17 -4.69 -11.21
CA ARG A 154 16.40 -5.44 -10.86
C ARG A 154 16.71 -6.49 -11.91
N GLU A 155 15.73 -7.31 -12.28
CA GLU A 155 15.88 -8.30 -13.36
C GLU A 155 16.29 -7.63 -14.68
N ARG A 156 15.73 -6.46 -14.99
CA ARG A 156 16.09 -5.69 -16.19
C ARG A 156 17.52 -5.12 -16.12
N ASN A 157 17.97 -4.68 -14.94
CA ASN A 157 19.33 -4.20 -14.71
C ASN A 157 20.36 -5.34 -14.70
N ASP A 158 20.00 -6.52 -14.18
CA ASP A 158 20.85 -7.71 -14.18
C ASP A 158 20.96 -8.32 -15.59
N LEU A 159 19.96 -8.10 -16.46
CA LEU A 159 19.98 -8.42 -17.88
C LEU A 159 20.68 -7.37 -18.75
N GLN A 160 21.09 -6.23 -18.19
CA GLN A 160 21.88 -5.24 -18.90
C GLN A 160 23.36 -5.65 -18.82
N PRO A 161 23.98 -6.13 -19.91
CA PRO A 161 25.40 -6.49 -19.87
C PRO A 161 26.21 -5.26 -19.48
N ASP A 162 27.05 -5.39 -18.45
CA ASP A 162 27.95 -4.32 -18.00
C ASP A 162 28.69 -3.76 -19.23
N PRO A 163 28.57 -2.46 -19.57
CA PRO A 163 29.25 -1.88 -20.72
C PRO A 163 30.78 -1.97 -20.62
N ARG A 164 31.33 -2.33 -19.45
CA ARG A 164 32.76 -2.62 -19.24
C ARG A 164 33.11 -4.10 -19.41
N ALA A 165 32.13 -5.00 -19.32
CA ALA A 165 32.29 -6.43 -19.57
C ALA A 165 32.15 -6.78 -21.06
N VAL A 166 32.86 -6.05 -21.94
CA VAL A 166 33.01 -6.50 -23.33
C VAL A 166 33.95 -7.71 -23.33
N SER A 167 33.37 -8.90 -23.42
CA SER A 167 34.11 -10.16 -23.55
C SER A 167 35.24 -10.02 -24.59
N PRO A 168 36.47 -10.48 -24.28
CA PRO A 168 37.60 -10.42 -25.23
C PRO A 168 37.31 -11.15 -26.55
N VAL A 169 36.31 -12.03 -26.58
CA VAL A 169 35.81 -12.70 -27.79
C VAL A 169 35.10 -11.73 -28.74
N LEU A 170 34.28 -10.80 -28.22
CA LEU A 170 33.57 -9.79 -29.02
C LEU A 170 34.54 -8.76 -29.63
N LYS A 171 35.61 -8.39 -28.91
CA LYS A 171 36.69 -7.55 -29.47
C LYS A 171 37.45 -8.24 -30.61
N ARG A 172 37.58 -9.57 -30.58
CA ARG A 172 38.17 -10.35 -31.68
C ARG A 172 37.28 -10.36 -32.92
N ILE A 173 35.97 -10.56 -32.75
CA ILE A 173 35.01 -10.61 -33.86
C ILE A 173 34.90 -9.23 -34.55
N GLN A 174 34.89 -8.13 -33.80
CA GLN A 174 34.90 -6.78 -34.39
C GLN A 174 36.19 -6.43 -35.14
N ARG A 175 37.36 -6.92 -34.68
CA ARG A 175 38.62 -6.74 -35.44
C ARG A 175 38.64 -7.55 -36.73
N SER A 176 38.09 -8.76 -36.74
CA SER A 176 38.00 -9.58 -37.95
C SER A 176 37.04 -8.99 -39.00
N GLN A 177 35.93 -8.37 -38.59
CA GLN A 177 35.02 -7.71 -39.53
C GLN A 177 35.60 -6.43 -40.15
N ARG A 178 36.46 -5.70 -39.43
CA ARG A 178 37.12 -4.50 -39.96
C ARG A 178 38.22 -4.81 -40.99
N ALA A 179 38.83 -6.00 -40.91
CA ALA A 179 39.80 -6.47 -41.90
C ALA A 179 39.14 -6.95 -43.20
N LEU A 180 37.87 -7.37 -43.16
CA LEU A 180 37.15 -7.88 -44.34
C LEU A 180 36.62 -6.77 -45.27
N ILE A 181 36.51 -5.53 -44.78
CA ILE A 181 35.92 -4.40 -45.53
C ILE A 181 36.98 -3.68 -46.40
N HIS A 182 38.27 -3.90 -46.16
CA HIS A 182 39.35 -3.22 -46.90
C HIS A 182 39.80 -3.90 -48.22
N HIS A 183 39.14 -4.98 -48.67
CA HIS A 183 39.57 -5.72 -49.86
C HIS A 183 38.63 -5.71 -51.07
N THR A 184 37.59 -4.87 -51.09
CA THR A 184 36.66 -4.80 -52.23
C THR A 184 36.61 -3.40 -52.86
N HIS A 185 37.70 -2.98 -53.50
CA HIS A 185 37.63 -2.05 -54.64
C HIS A 185 38.83 -2.29 -55.58
N PRO A 186 38.61 -2.72 -56.83
CA PRO A 186 39.65 -2.70 -57.86
C PRO A 186 39.87 -1.25 -58.36
N PRO A 187 41.11 -0.88 -58.72
CA PRO A 187 41.40 0.46 -59.23
C PRO A 187 40.86 0.64 -60.66
N VAL A 188 40.34 1.84 -60.94
CA VAL A 188 40.16 2.39 -62.30
C VAL A 188 41.35 3.28 -62.60
#